data_AF-A0A517Y309-F1
#
_entry.id   AF-A0A517Y309-F1
#
_cell.length_a   1.000
_cell.length_b   1.000
_cell.length_c   1.000
_cell.angle_alpha   90.00
_cell.angle_beta   90.00
_cell.angle_gamma   90.00
#
_symmetry.space_group_name_H-M   'P 1'
#
loop_
_entity.id
_entity.type
_entity.pdbx_description
1 polymer ?
#
loop_
_entity_poly.entity_id
_entity_poly.type
_entity_poly.pdbx_seq_one_letter_code
_entity_poly.pdbx_strand_id
1 'polypeptide(L)'
;MSARLTRPFAAALVLAAFAAGAPRASAEFVFLTYNGTSGNPGISNNRLDAEAGPFYWTQNQLPPNSSFPPPTATFCLELNAGPPVQTLPAPGTTVEFGVFSLSKAPSPAAANANLIAELYGKYYDTAWNSSSFKSSGVTDASISFQIALWELIYDGKSNNLTTGNFFLPDATYTAATNAQKMLNSLTATGDASYFSKKYAGYELVALVAPASSVGGKQTMEVQDQITMRSVGAVPAPAGALLGGIGVVALIGRSRLRRKPVPA
;
A
#
# COMPACT_ATOMS: atom_id res chain seq x y z
N MET A 1 -41.27 -3.97 -41.17
CA MET A 1 -40.45 -4.82 -40.27
C MET A 1 -39.27 -4.00 -39.75
N SER A 2 -39.18 -3.85 -38.43
CA SER A 2 -38.42 -2.81 -37.73
C SER A 2 -37.01 -3.28 -37.32
N ALA A 3 -35.98 -2.76 -37.96
CA ALA A 3 -34.57 -3.02 -37.65
C ALA A 3 -33.83 -1.76 -37.14
N ARG A 4 -34.36 -1.09 -36.10
CA ARG A 4 -33.77 0.18 -35.60
C ARG A 4 -33.43 0.23 -34.10
N LEU A 5 -33.65 -0.84 -33.33
CA LEU A 5 -33.43 -0.85 -31.87
C LEU A 5 -32.18 -1.63 -31.40
N THR A 6 -31.47 -2.34 -32.29
CA THR A 6 -30.36 -3.24 -31.90
C THR A 6 -29.00 -2.55 -31.77
N ARG A 7 -28.81 -1.35 -32.33
CA ARG A 7 -27.50 -0.67 -32.39
C ARG A 7 -27.03 0.01 -31.09
N PRO A 8 -27.86 0.65 -30.25
CA PRO A 8 -27.37 1.30 -29.03
C PRO A 8 -27.00 0.29 -27.92
N PHE A 9 -27.68 -0.86 -27.87
CA PHE A 9 -27.39 -1.90 -26.88
C PHE A 9 -26.02 -2.56 -27.11
N ALA A 10 -25.65 -2.82 -28.36
CA ALA A 10 -24.34 -3.40 -28.69
C ALA A 10 -23.18 -2.47 -28.28
N ALA A 11 -23.32 -1.15 -28.48
CA ALA A 11 -22.27 -0.19 -28.10
C ALA A 11 -22.07 -0.08 -26.58
N ALA A 12 -23.15 -0.10 -25.80
CA ALA A 12 -23.07 -0.09 -24.34
C ALA A 12 -22.44 -1.38 -23.78
N LEU A 13 -22.74 -2.53 -24.37
CA LEU A 13 -22.17 -3.83 -23.99
C LEU A 13 -20.67 -3.92 -24.31
N VAL A 14 -20.24 -3.39 -25.46
CA VAL A 14 -18.83 -3.34 -25.85
C VAL A 14 -18.03 -2.38 -24.96
N LEU A 15 -18.59 -1.21 -24.62
CA LEU A 15 -17.97 -0.26 -23.67
C LEU A 15 -17.85 -0.85 -22.26
N ALA A 16 -18.88 -1.55 -21.78
CA ALA A 16 -18.84 -2.25 -20.49
C ALA A 16 -17.80 -3.39 -20.50
N ALA A 17 -17.70 -4.15 -21.59
CA ALA A 17 -16.70 -5.21 -21.74
C ALA A 17 -15.26 -4.66 -21.81
N PHE A 18 -15.04 -3.54 -22.49
CA PHE A 18 -13.73 -2.87 -22.52
C PHE A 18 -13.36 -2.24 -21.18
N ALA A 19 -14.33 -1.67 -20.45
CA ALA A 19 -14.09 -1.13 -19.11
C ALA A 19 -13.83 -2.22 -18.06
N ALA A 20 -14.45 -3.40 -18.21
CA ALA A 20 -14.22 -4.56 -17.35
C ALA A 20 -12.93 -5.34 -17.72
N GLY A 21 -12.54 -5.32 -19.01
CA GLY A 21 -11.40 -6.07 -19.54
C GLY A 21 -10.12 -5.24 -19.71
N ALA A 22 -10.16 -3.93 -19.49
CA ALA A 22 -8.95 -3.11 -19.51
C ALA A 22 -8.01 -3.58 -18.38
N PRO A 23 -6.82 -4.13 -18.70
CA PRO A 23 -5.86 -4.47 -17.67
C PRO A 23 -5.55 -3.18 -16.90
N ARG A 24 -5.74 -3.21 -15.58
CA ARG A 24 -5.23 -2.19 -14.66
C ARG A 24 -3.70 -2.28 -14.64
N ALA A 25 -3.07 -1.86 -15.73
CA ALA A 25 -1.63 -1.84 -15.92
C ALA A 25 -1.11 -0.38 -15.92
N SER A 26 -1.82 0.53 -15.25
CA SER A 26 -1.22 1.80 -14.86
C SER A 26 -0.46 1.55 -13.56
N ALA A 27 0.84 1.84 -13.54
CA ALA A 27 1.55 2.10 -12.29
C ALA A 27 0.74 3.19 -11.56
N GLU A 28 0.10 2.82 -10.46
CA GLU A 28 -0.68 3.74 -9.67
C GLU A 28 0.28 4.50 -8.78
N PHE A 29 0.20 5.82 -8.75
CA PHE A 29 1.02 6.65 -7.89
C PHE A 29 0.15 7.32 -6.83
N VAL A 30 0.70 7.49 -5.62
CA VAL A 30 0.05 8.21 -4.53
C VAL A 30 0.99 9.26 -3.95
N PHE A 31 0.46 10.45 -3.68
CA PHE A 31 1.19 11.53 -3.02
C PHE A 31 0.82 11.56 -1.54
N LEU A 32 1.79 11.29 -0.68
CA LEU A 32 1.61 11.19 0.75
C LEU A 32 2.53 12.18 1.47
N THR A 33 1.96 12.95 2.38
CA THR A 33 2.65 13.93 3.22
C THR A 33 2.94 13.31 4.57
N TYR A 34 4.22 13.26 4.94
CA TYR A 34 4.64 12.71 6.22
C TYR A 34 4.28 13.65 7.36
N ASN A 35 3.60 13.14 8.39
CA ASN A 35 3.12 13.96 9.50
C ASN A 35 4.10 14.03 10.68
N GLY A 36 5.19 13.24 10.69
CA GLY A 36 6.22 13.34 11.71
C GLY A 36 5.94 12.65 13.04
N THR A 37 5.08 11.64 13.06
CA THR A 37 4.89 10.79 14.26
C THR A 37 5.56 9.45 14.01
N SER A 38 6.87 9.38 14.18
CA SER A 38 7.56 8.11 14.39
C SER A 38 7.76 7.91 15.89
N GLY A 39 7.89 6.67 16.32
CA GLY A 39 8.64 6.42 17.53
C GLY A 39 10.02 5.99 17.12
N ASN A 40 10.98 6.53 17.84
CA ASN A 40 12.33 6.03 17.79
C ASN A 40 12.45 5.05 18.96
N PRO A 41 12.44 3.73 18.74
CA PRO A 41 12.68 2.80 19.82
C PRO A 41 14.07 2.97 20.43
N GLY A 42 14.98 3.74 19.81
CA GLY A 42 16.36 3.77 20.22
C GLY A 42 16.86 2.34 20.34
N ILE A 43 16.84 1.58 19.24
CA ILE A 43 17.48 0.26 19.18
C ILE A 43 18.99 0.52 19.22
N SER A 44 19.49 0.96 20.38
CA SER A 44 20.85 1.37 20.65
C SER A 44 21.75 0.15 20.74
N ASN A 45 21.93 -0.54 19.63
CA ASN A 45 22.68 -1.78 19.55
C ASN A 45 23.44 -1.82 18.21
N ASN A 46 24.39 -0.92 18.05
CA ASN A 46 25.56 -0.96 17.14
C ASN A 46 25.38 -1.32 15.64
N ARG A 47 24.17 -1.40 15.08
CA ARG A 47 23.99 -1.54 13.62
C ARG A 47 22.64 -1.12 13.04
N LEU A 48 21.70 -0.65 13.85
CA LEU A 48 20.35 -0.29 13.40
C LEU A 48 19.93 1.09 13.94
N ASP A 49 20.46 2.16 13.35
CA ASP A 49 19.89 3.51 13.45
C ASP A 49 18.65 3.62 12.52
N ALA A 50 17.72 2.67 12.66
CA ALA A 50 16.50 2.60 11.88
C ALA A 50 15.31 2.88 12.80
N GLU A 51 14.53 3.89 12.47
CA GLU A 51 13.27 4.17 13.18
C GLU A 51 12.33 2.98 12.97
N ALA A 52 11.77 2.45 14.06
CA ALA A 52 10.85 1.32 14.01
C ALA A 52 9.53 1.66 14.66
N GLY A 53 8.45 1.26 13.99
CA GLY A 53 7.10 1.62 14.36
C GLY A 53 6.33 2.01 13.12
N PRO A 54 5.09 2.48 13.27
CA PRO A 54 4.31 2.92 12.14
C PRO A 54 4.54 4.40 11.87
N PHE A 55 4.42 4.78 10.61
CA PHE A 55 4.63 6.12 10.11
C PHE A 55 3.32 6.71 9.62
N TYR A 56 3.10 7.98 9.95
CA TYR A 56 1.87 8.68 9.65
C TYR A 56 1.97 9.48 8.37
N TRP A 57 1.04 9.22 7.48
CA TRP A 57 0.92 9.91 6.23
C TRP A 57 -0.47 10.49 6.07
N THR A 58 -0.55 11.66 5.46
CA THR A 58 -1.79 12.27 5.00
C THR A 58 -1.74 12.44 3.50
N GLN A 59 -2.85 12.19 2.82
CA GLN A 59 -2.97 12.53 1.42
C GLN A 59 -3.62 13.91 1.31
N ASN A 60 -2.86 14.90 0.86
CA ASN A 60 -3.26 16.31 0.90
C ASN A 60 -4.40 16.70 -0.05
N GLN A 61 -4.82 15.82 -0.97
CA GLN A 61 -5.94 16.09 -1.89
C GLN A 61 -6.70 14.80 -2.19
N LEU A 62 -7.81 14.57 -1.49
CA LEU A 62 -8.70 13.44 -1.78
C LEU A 62 -9.77 13.91 -2.78
N PRO A 63 -9.89 13.31 -3.98
CA PRO A 63 -11.22 13.18 -4.57
C PRO A 63 -12.09 12.31 -3.64
N PRO A 64 -13.43 12.47 -3.65
CA PRO A 64 -14.32 11.56 -2.93
C PRO A 64 -14.06 10.13 -3.45
N ASN A 65 -13.64 9.22 -2.56
CA ASN A 65 -13.12 7.86 -2.82
C ASN A 65 -11.59 7.77 -3.00
N SER A 66 -10.81 8.18 -2.00
CA SER A 66 -9.40 7.79 -1.94
C SER A 66 -9.23 6.40 -1.33
N SER A 67 -8.36 5.59 -1.93
CA SER A 67 -7.91 4.29 -1.43
C SER A 67 -7.06 4.39 -0.16
N PHE A 68 -6.58 5.59 0.18
CA PHE A 68 -5.68 5.91 1.31
C PHE A 68 -6.30 7.00 2.20
N PRO A 69 -7.30 6.65 3.04
CA PRO A 69 -7.92 7.63 3.93
C PRO A 69 -6.89 8.17 4.94
N PRO A 70 -6.85 9.48 5.20
CA PRO A 70 -6.00 10.04 6.25
C PRO A 70 -6.59 9.75 7.64
N PRO A 71 -5.75 9.43 8.64
CA PRO A 71 -4.33 9.12 8.52
C PRO A 71 -4.10 7.73 7.91
N THR A 72 -3.13 7.63 7.00
CA THR A 72 -2.64 6.35 6.50
C THR A 72 -1.42 5.93 7.31
N ALA A 73 -1.49 4.74 7.90
CA ALA A 73 -0.40 4.12 8.63
C ALA A 73 0.48 3.31 7.69
N THR A 74 1.78 3.47 7.76
CA THR A 74 2.72 2.60 7.05
C THR A 74 3.75 1.99 7.98
N PHE A 75 4.41 0.93 7.53
CA PHE A 75 5.63 0.39 8.15
C PHE A 75 6.75 0.38 7.12
N CYS A 76 8.01 0.46 7.56
CA CYS A 76 9.15 0.47 6.63
C CYS A 76 9.44 -0.92 6.09
N LEU A 77 9.75 -1.00 4.80
CA LEU A 77 10.19 -2.24 4.14
C LEU A 77 11.71 -2.37 4.12
N GLU A 78 12.44 -1.29 4.35
CA GLU A 78 13.90 -1.24 4.28
C GLU A 78 14.49 -1.02 5.69
N LEU A 79 15.59 -1.73 5.99
CA LEU A 79 16.50 -1.40 7.08
C LEU A 79 17.47 -0.34 6.57
N ASN A 80 17.73 0.68 7.38
CA ASN A 80 18.59 1.81 7.05
C ASN A 80 20.08 1.42 6.93
N ALA A 81 20.43 0.55 5.98
CA ALA A 81 21.68 -0.18 5.94
C ALA A 81 22.58 0.32 4.80
N GLY A 82 23.18 1.49 5.03
CA GLY A 82 24.33 1.96 4.26
C GLY A 82 24.08 3.19 3.38
N PRO A 83 25.16 3.84 2.89
CA PRO A 83 25.06 5.06 2.09
C PRO A 83 24.53 4.80 0.66
N PRO A 84 23.58 5.63 0.16
CA PRO A 84 22.91 6.71 0.89
C PRO A 84 21.92 6.17 1.92
N VAL A 85 22.03 6.69 3.14
CA VAL A 85 21.18 6.35 4.28
C VAL A 85 19.74 6.64 3.88
N GLN A 86 18.89 5.62 3.91
CA GLN A 86 17.48 5.78 3.61
C GLN A 86 16.77 6.30 4.87
N THR A 87 16.35 7.54 4.86
CA THR A 87 15.71 8.21 5.98
C THR A 87 14.23 8.44 5.71
N LEU A 88 13.45 8.55 6.78
CA LEU A 88 12.13 9.12 6.63
C LEU A 88 12.28 10.61 6.30
N PRO A 89 11.43 11.16 5.43
CA PRO A 89 11.54 12.57 5.09
C PRO A 89 11.20 13.45 6.30
N ALA A 90 11.51 14.74 6.23
CA ALA A 90 11.10 15.68 7.27
C ALA A 90 9.55 15.75 7.39
N PRO A 91 8.99 15.99 8.59
CA PRO A 91 7.56 16.24 8.73
C PRO A 91 7.10 17.39 7.83
N GLY A 92 5.97 17.22 7.16
CA GLY A 92 5.43 18.15 6.15
C GLY A 92 5.90 17.88 4.72
N THR A 93 6.90 17.01 4.51
CA THR A 93 7.35 16.63 3.17
C THR A 93 6.35 15.71 2.48
N THR A 94 6.02 16.02 1.23
CA THR A 94 5.18 15.17 0.37
C THR A 94 6.05 14.30 -0.53
N VAL A 95 5.78 13.00 -0.53
CA VAL A 95 6.48 11.99 -1.31
C VAL A 95 5.50 11.35 -2.29
N GLU A 96 5.92 11.21 -3.53
CA GLU A 96 5.24 10.38 -4.52
C GLU A 96 5.69 8.93 -4.34
N PHE A 97 4.76 7.99 -4.22
CA PHE A 97 5.05 6.58 -4.15
C PHE A 97 4.40 5.84 -5.32
N GLY A 98 5.14 4.94 -5.95
CA GLY A 98 4.55 3.92 -6.80
C GLY A 98 3.85 2.87 -5.94
N VAL A 99 2.62 2.50 -6.28
CA VAL A 99 1.81 1.53 -5.55
C VAL A 99 1.83 0.20 -6.26
N PHE A 100 2.32 -0.82 -5.56
CA PHE A 100 2.47 -2.18 -6.07
C PHE A 100 1.73 -3.17 -5.18
N SER A 101 1.08 -4.16 -5.78
CA SER A 101 0.70 -5.36 -5.02
C SER A 101 1.96 -5.96 -4.39
N LEU A 102 1.90 -6.35 -3.11
CA LEU A 102 3.10 -6.77 -2.36
C LEU A 102 3.95 -7.82 -3.10
N SER A 103 3.31 -8.83 -3.71
CA SER A 103 3.99 -9.91 -4.44
C SER A 103 4.63 -9.49 -5.78
N LYS A 104 4.40 -8.26 -6.25
CA LYS A 104 4.98 -7.72 -7.49
C LYS A 104 5.80 -6.46 -7.26
N ALA A 105 5.97 -6.06 -6.00
CA ALA A 105 6.76 -4.90 -5.67
C ALA A 105 8.23 -5.15 -6.04
N PRO A 106 8.95 -4.17 -6.60
CA PRO A 106 10.40 -4.21 -6.76
C PRO A 106 11.11 -4.04 -5.40
N SER A 107 10.76 -4.88 -4.42
CA SER A 107 11.20 -4.83 -3.03
C SER A 107 11.50 -6.26 -2.54
N PRO A 108 12.46 -6.46 -1.62
CA PRO A 108 12.73 -7.79 -1.03
C PRO A 108 11.49 -8.42 -0.37
N ALA A 109 10.53 -7.60 0.05
CA ALA A 109 9.26 -8.04 0.62
C ALA A 109 8.42 -8.95 -0.31
N ALA A 110 8.59 -8.84 -1.64
CA ALA A 110 7.81 -9.60 -2.61
C ALA A 110 7.99 -11.12 -2.47
N ALA A 111 9.20 -11.57 -2.13
CA ALA A 111 9.50 -13.00 -1.96
C ALA A 111 8.73 -13.64 -0.80
N ASN A 112 8.40 -12.84 0.22
CA ASN A 112 7.76 -13.29 1.46
C ASN A 112 6.34 -12.74 1.62
N ALA A 113 5.68 -12.37 0.53
CA ALA A 113 4.38 -11.68 0.54
C ALA A 113 3.29 -12.44 1.32
N ASN A 114 3.24 -13.77 1.26
CA ASN A 114 2.25 -14.57 1.99
C ASN A 114 2.50 -14.56 3.51
N LEU A 115 3.76 -14.61 3.93
CA LEU A 115 4.14 -14.54 5.35
C LEU A 115 3.83 -13.16 5.92
N ILE A 116 4.16 -12.11 5.15
CA ILE A 116 3.85 -10.72 5.51
C ILE A 116 2.33 -10.52 5.58
N ALA A 117 1.57 -11.07 4.63
CA ALA A 117 0.11 -11.02 4.68
C ALA A 117 -0.45 -11.72 5.92
N GLU A 118 0.08 -12.89 6.28
CA GLU A 118 -0.33 -13.56 7.52
C GLU A 118 0.02 -12.73 8.77
N LEU A 119 1.22 -12.15 8.82
CA LEU A 119 1.66 -11.26 9.92
C LEU A 119 0.70 -10.06 10.07
N TYR A 120 0.38 -9.39 8.97
CA TYR A 120 -0.59 -8.28 8.95
C TYR A 120 -1.97 -8.73 9.39
N GLY A 121 -2.48 -9.85 8.85
CA GLY A 121 -3.77 -10.42 9.24
C GLY A 121 -3.86 -10.68 10.74
N LYS A 122 -2.80 -11.23 11.35
CA LYS A 122 -2.79 -11.54 12.78
C LYS A 122 -2.59 -10.32 13.67
N TYR A 123 -1.64 -9.44 13.33
CA TYR A 123 -1.08 -8.49 14.30
C TYR A 123 -1.24 -7.01 13.95
N TYR A 124 -1.71 -6.65 12.75
CA TYR A 124 -1.80 -5.24 12.35
C TYR A 124 -2.61 -4.38 13.34
N ASP A 125 -3.81 -4.80 13.76
CA ASP A 125 -4.61 -4.01 14.72
C ASP A 125 -3.92 -3.85 16.08
N THR A 126 -3.10 -4.82 16.49
CA THR A 126 -2.35 -4.74 17.76
C THR A 126 -1.18 -3.77 17.62
N ALA A 127 -0.52 -3.76 16.46
CA ALA A 127 0.53 -2.80 16.13
C ALA A 127 -0.02 -1.37 15.87
N TRP A 128 -1.29 -1.25 15.49
CA TRP A 128 -1.95 -0.01 15.07
C TRP A 128 -3.01 0.54 16.06
N ASN A 129 -3.22 -0.07 17.22
CA ASN A 129 -4.27 0.38 18.15
C ASN A 129 -4.08 1.87 18.53
N SER A 130 -5.10 2.71 18.34
CA SER A 130 -5.04 4.18 18.46
C SER A 130 -4.54 4.73 19.81
N SER A 131 -4.66 3.94 20.90
CA SER A 131 -4.12 4.29 22.22
C SER A 131 -2.59 4.23 22.29
N SER A 132 -1.94 3.55 21.34
CA SER A 132 -0.49 3.49 21.15
C SER A 132 0.11 4.81 20.68
N PHE A 133 -0.71 5.81 20.37
CA PHE A 133 -0.28 7.00 19.62
C PHE A 133 -0.66 8.33 20.26
N LYS A 134 -1.63 8.34 21.18
CA LYS A 134 -2.26 9.59 21.62
C LYS A 134 -1.60 10.29 22.80
N SER A 135 -0.55 9.73 23.42
CA SER A 135 0.03 10.41 24.60
C SER A 135 1.46 10.04 25.03
N SER A 136 2.14 9.05 24.45
CA SER A 136 3.42 8.58 25.06
C SER A 136 4.43 7.86 24.15
N GLY A 137 4.34 8.00 22.82
CA GLY A 137 5.30 7.40 21.88
C GLY A 137 4.93 5.99 21.41
N VAL A 138 5.78 5.41 20.55
CA VAL A 138 5.56 4.06 19.97
C VAL A 138 5.56 2.98 21.06
N THR A 139 4.64 2.02 20.92
CA THR A 139 4.54 0.89 21.84
C THR A 139 5.42 -0.27 21.45
N ASP A 140 5.75 -1.11 22.43
CA ASP A 140 6.44 -2.39 22.20
C ASP A 140 5.75 -3.23 21.11
N ALA A 141 4.41 -3.18 20.99
CA ALA A 141 3.68 -3.95 19.98
C ALA A 141 4.01 -3.51 18.55
N SER A 142 4.09 -2.20 18.30
CA SER A 142 4.42 -1.69 16.96
C SER A 142 5.90 -1.91 16.61
N ILE A 143 6.80 -1.82 17.60
CA ILE A 143 8.23 -2.14 17.42
C ILE A 143 8.38 -3.63 17.12
N SER A 144 7.72 -4.48 17.90
CA SER A 144 7.72 -5.93 17.69
C SER A 144 7.23 -6.31 16.30
N PHE A 145 6.18 -5.63 15.83
CA PHE A 145 5.65 -5.82 14.49
C PHE A 145 6.66 -5.43 13.41
N GLN A 146 7.30 -4.27 13.53
CA GLN A 146 8.33 -3.82 12.59
C GLN A 146 9.55 -4.76 12.57
N ILE A 147 9.99 -5.25 13.74
CA ILE A 147 11.08 -6.25 13.85
C ILE A 147 10.68 -7.55 13.15
N ALA A 148 9.48 -8.07 13.42
CA ALA A 148 8.99 -9.29 12.78
C ALA A 148 8.86 -9.10 11.25
N LEU A 149 8.42 -7.91 10.81
CA LEU A 149 8.34 -7.58 9.39
C LEU A 149 9.73 -7.59 8.75
N TRP A 150 10.74 -6.99 9.37
CA TRP A 150 12.11 -7.00 8.85
C TRP A 150 12.73 -8.40 8.80
N GLU A 151 12.57 -9.22 9.83
CA GLU A 151 12.99 -10.64 9.78
C GLU A 151 12.39 -11.34 8.55
N LEU A 152 11.07 -11.19 8.33
CA LEU A 152 10.42 -11.80 7.18
C LEU A 152 10.93 -11.25 5.84
N ILE A 153 11.30 -9.98 5.76
CA ILE A 153 11.79 -9.36 4.52
C ILE A 153 13.20 -9.86 4.19
N TYR A 154 14.09 -9.95 5.19
CA TYR A 154 15.51 -10.19 4.98
C TYR A 154 15.93 -11.66 5.13
N ASP A 155 15.24 -12.44 5.96
CA ASP A 155 15.55 -13.85 6.24
C ASP A 155 14.38 -14.81 6.03
N GLY A 156 13.19 -14.28 5.76
CA GLY A 156 12.00 -15.09 5.54
C GLY A 156 11.56 -15.80 6.82
N LYS A 157 11.28 -17.11 6.73
CA LYS A 157 10.68 -17.88 7.84
C LYS A 157 11.72 -18.53 8.78
N SER A 158 12.97 -18.07 8.78
CA SER A 158 14.04 -18.48 9.72
C SER A 158 13.59 -18.42 11.18
N ASN A 159 12.72 -17.46 11.53
CA ASN A 159 12.26 -17.19 12.90
C ASN A 159 13.42 -17.10 13.89
N ASN A 160 14.53 -16.48 13.51
CA ASN A 160 15.67 -16.37 14.39
C ASN A 160 16.24 -14.96 14.37
N LEU A 161 15.75 -14.14 15.30
CA LEU A 161 16.22 -12.77 15.45
C LEU A 161 17.69 -12.65 15.89
N THR A 162 18.41 -13.73 16.17
CA THR A 162 19.82 -13.69 16.61
C THR A 162 20.83 -14.01 15.51
N THR A 163 20.37 -14.46 14.34
CA THR A 163 21.24 -14.89 13.23
C THR A 163 20.56 -14.62 11.89
N GLY A 164 21.31 -14.21 10.87
CA GLY A 164 20.75 -13.99 9.53
C GLY A 164 21.28 -12.70 8.91
N ASN A 165 20.60 -12.25 7.86
CA ASN A 165 20.79 -10.95 7.23
C ASN A 165 20.23 -9.82 8.09
N PHE A 166 19.12 -10.07 8.79
CA PHE A 166 18.61 -9.29 9.89
C PHE A 166 18.89 -10.04 11.20
N PHE A 167 19.48 -9.33 12.16
CA PHE A 167 19.67 -9.88 13.50
C PHE A 167 19.73 -8.76 14.52
N LEU A 168 19.27 -9.07 15.73
CA LEU A 168 19.30 -8.26 16.92
C LEU A 168 20.36 -8.85 17.87
N PRO A 169 21.49 -8.15 18.08
CA PRO A 169 22.56 -8.64 18.97
C PRO A 169 22.09 -8.86 20.41
N ASP A 170 21.07 -8.12 20.83
CA ASP A 170 20.40 -8.30 22.12
C ASP A 170 18.92 -8.62 21.87
N ALA A 171 18.55 -9.89 22.00
CA ALA A 171 17.16 -10.34 21.89
C ALA A 171 16.39 -10.29 23.22
N THR A 172 17.00 -9.75 24.29
CA THR A 172 16.43 -9.83 25.65
C THR A 172 15.40 -8.75 25.94
N TYR A 173 15.32 -7.69 25.13
CA TYR A 173 14.31 -6.65 25.31
C TYR A 173 12.91 -7.10 24.83
N THR A 174 11.87 -6.56 25.48
CA THR A 174 10.47 -7.00 25.36
C THR A 174 9.99 -7.09 23.91
N ALA A 175 10.33 -6.09 23.07
CA ALA A 175 9.87 -6.07 21.69
C ALA A 175 10.52 -7.16 20.82
N ALA A 176 11.79 -7.52 21.04
CA ALA A 176 12.41 -8.66 20.35
C ALA A 176 11.74 -9.98 20.75
N THR A 177 11.47 -10.18 22.04
CA THR A 177 10.75 -11.36 22.54
C THR A 177 9.34 -11.46 21.93
N ASN A 178 8.63 -10.34 21.82
CA ASN A 178 7.29 -10.31 21.24
C ASN A 178 7.32 -10.49 19.71
N ALA A 179 8.30 -9.93 19.01
CA ALA A 179 8.53 -10.20 17.60
C ALA A 179 8.77 -11.69 17.34
N GLN A 180 9.61 -12.34 18.16
CA GLN A 180 9.86 -13.78 18.08
C GLN A 180 8.57 -14.60 18.26
N LYS A 181 7.68 -14.19 19.17
CA LYS A 181 6.36 -14.83 19.34
C LYS A 181 5.47 -14.64 18.10
N MET A 182 5.45 -13.43 17.52
CA MET A 182 4.70 -13.16 16.29
C MET A 182 5.20 -14.07 15.16
N LEU A 183 6.52 -14.12 14.95
CA LEU A 183 7.17 -14.96 13.95
C LEU A 183 6.83 -16.44 14.15
N ASN A 184 6.99 -16.97 15.37
CA ASN A 184 6.69 -18.37 15.69
C ASN A 184 5.22 -18.75 15.49
N SER A 185 4.29 -17.78 15.54
CA SER A 185 2.87 -18.03 15.30
C SER A 185 2.51 -18.21 13.82
N LEU A 186 3.38 -17.79 12.90
CA LEU A 186 3.11 -17.85 11.47
C LEU A 186 3.24 -19.27 10.94
N THR A 187 2.42 -19.62 9.95
CA THR A 187 2.57 -20.89 9.22
C THR A 187 3.88 -20.93 8.45
N ALA A 188 4.36 -22.14 8.12
CA ALA A 188 5.67 -22.34 7.47
C ALA A 188 5.81 -21.62 6.11
N THR A 189 4.72 -21.45 5.37
CA THR A 189 4.73 -20.84 4.03
C THR A 189 3.97 -19.50 3.97
N GLY A 190 3.38 -19.07 5.09
CA GLY A 190 2.42 -17.98 5.11
C GLY A 190 1.04 -18.40 4.60
N ASP A 191 0.00 -17.92 5.26
CA ASP A 191 -1.39 -18.02 4.80
C ASP A 191 -1.97 -16.62 4.59
N ALA A 192 -1.91 -16.15 3.33
CA ALA A 192 -2.46 -14.87 2.93
C ALA A 192 -3.99 -14.74 3.16
N SER A 193 -4.69 -15.86 3.38
CA SER A 193 -6.13 -15.83 3.68
C SER A 193 -6.44 -15.22 5.04
N TYR A 194 -5.49 -15.19 5.99
CA TYR A 194 -5.68 -14.48 7.27
C TYR A 194 -5.95 -12.99 7.03
N PHE A 195 -5.19 -12.37 6.14
CA PHE A 195 -5.38 -10.96 5.80
C PHE A 195 -6.74 -10.73 5.14
N SER A 196 -7.03 -11.46 4.06
CA SER A 196 -8.24 -11.21 3.26
C SER A 196 -9.54 -11.55 4.00
N LYS A 197 -9.52 -12.54 4.91
CA LYS A 197 -10.67 -12.85 5.79
C LYS A 197 -10.92 -11.74 6.82
N LYS A 198 -9.86 -11.16 7.38
CA LYS A 198 -9.97 -10.14 8.43
C LYS A 198 -10.26 -8.74 7.86
N TYR A 199 -9.58 -8.38 6.77
CA TYR A 199 -9.68 -7.07 6.13
C TYR A 199 -10.35 -7.20 4.75
N ALA A 200 -11.60 -7.67 4.74
CA ALA A 200 -12.37 -7.82 3.51
C ALA A 200 -12.51 -6.46 2.79
N GLY A 201 -12.23 -6.43 1.49
CA GLY A 201 -12.26 -5.19 0.70
C GLY A 201 -11.00 -4.33 0.79
N TYR A 202 -9.96 -4.83 1.47
CA TYR A 202 -8.62 -4.23 1.50
C TYR A 202 -7.60 -5.12 0.80
N GLU A 203 -6.51 -4.51 0.36
CA GLU A 203 -5.31 -5.21 -0.09
C GLU A 203 -4.05 -4.63 0.56
N LEU A 204 -3.02 -5.48 0.70
CA LEU A 204 -1.69 -5.04 1.10
C LEU A 204 -0.91 -4.56 -0.10
N VAL A 205 -0.36 -3.35 0.02
CA VAL A 205 0.45 -2.72 -1.02
C VAL A 205 1.79 -2.29 -0.47
N ALA A 206 2.80 -2.42 -1.32
CA ALA A 206 4.06 -1.74 -1.15
C ALA A 206 3.97 -0.36 -1.82
N LEU A 207 4.44 0.65 -1.11
CA LEU A 207 4.63 2.01 -1.59
C LEU A 207 6.12 2.18 -1.82
N VAL A 208 6.52 2.19 -3.08
CA VAL A 208 7.92 2.25 -3.49
C VAL A 208 8.26 3.69 -3.81
N ALA A 209 9.22 4.25 -3.08
CA ALA A 209 9.70 5.60 -3.33
C ALA A 209 10.47 5.64 -4.67
N PRO A 210 10.34 6.72 -5.47
CA PRO A 210 11.00 6.82 -6.76
C PRO A 210 12.51 6.72 -6.61
N ALA A 211 13.13 5.83 -7.38
CA ALA A 211 14.58 5.82 -7.55
C ALA A 211 14.96 6.94 -8.53
N SER A 212 15.83 7.85 -8.12
CA SER A 212 16.33 8.99 -8.91
C SER A 212 17.24 8.61 -10.09
N SER A 213 17.46 7.32 -10.39
CA SER A 213 18.15 6.90 -11.61
C SER A 213 17.83 5.46 -12.04
N VAL A 214 17.72 5.27 -13.35
CA VAL A 214 17.67 3.96 -14.02
C VAL A 214 19.00 3.26 -13.78
N GLY A 215 19.06 2.31 -12.84
CA GLY A 215 20.29 1.58 -12.51
C GLY A 215 20.55 1.27 -11.03
N GLY A 216 19.56 1.41 -10.16
CA GLY A 216 19.69 1.18 -8.71
C GLY A 216 19.61 2.51 -7.96
N LYS A 217 18.79 2.56 -6.89
CA LYS A 217 18.48 3.77 -6.11
C LYS A 217 19.77 4.54 -5.75
N GLN A 218 19.98 5.70 -6.37
CA GLN A 218 20.96 6.71 -5.98
C GLN A 218 20.26 8.06 -5.97
N THR A 219 19.77 8.45 -4.77
CA THR A 219 19.30 9.78 -4.28
C THR A 219 17.84 10.25 -4.47
N MET A 220 16.89 9.45 -3.97
CA MET A 220 15.79 9.95 -3.12
C MET A 220 15.79 9.03 -1.90
N GLU A 221 16.11 9.59 -0.73
CA GLU A 221 16.44 8.88 0.53
C GLU A 221 15.23 8.24 1.22
N VAL A 222 14.02 8.30 0.66
CA VAL A 222 12.82 7.86 1.36
C VAL A 222 12.70 6.34 1.36
N GLN A 223 12.56 5.76 2.56
CA GLN A 223 12.33 4.32 2.73
C GLN A 223 11.02 3.88 2.09
N ASP A 224 11.05 2.75 1.40
CA ASP A 224 9.86 2.08 0.91
C ASP A 224 8.96 1.70 2.09
N GLN A 225 7.66 1.79 1.86
CA GLN A 225 6.65 1.62 2.88
C GLN A 225 5.69 0.48 2.53
N ILE A 226 5.01 -0.08 3.52
CA ILE A 226 3.92 -1.03 3.34
C ILE A 226 2.69 -0.58 4.10
N THR A 227 1.53 -0.69 3.46
CA THR A 227 0.25 -0.34 4.06
C THR A 227 -0.89 -1.18 3.49
N MET A 228 -2.06 -1.02 4.09
CA MET A 228 -3.32 -1.52 3.54
C MET A 228 -4.06 -0.38 2.84
N ARG A 229 -4.73 -0.70 1.73
CA ARG A 229 -5.60 0.24 1.03
C ARG A 229 -6.95 -0.40 0.70
N SER A 230 -7.99 0.42 0.56
CA SER A 230 -9.30 -0.05 0.11
C SER A 230 -9.26 -0.33 -1.40
N VAL A 231 -9.77 -1.50 -1.81
CA VAL A 231 -9.83 -1.92 -3.22
C VAL A 231 -11.04 -1.28 -3.95
N GLY A 232 -11.97 -0.69 -3.20
CA GLY A 232 -13.26 -0.15 -3.69
C GLY A 232 -13.22 1.29 -4.20
N ALA A 233 -12.13 2.03 -3.98
CA ALA A 233 -12.01 3.43 -4.34
C ALA A 233 -11.38 3.60 -5.73
N VAL A 234 -12.10 3.19 -6.78
CA VAL A 234 -11.67 3.48 -8.15
C VAL A 234 -12.49 4.64 -8.69
N PRO A 235 -11.92 5.85 -8.83
CA PRO A 235 -12.51 6.87 -9.68
C PRO A 235 -12.76 6.23 -11.04
N ALA A 236 -14.01 6.24 -11.51
CA ALA A 236 -14.36 5.65 -12.79
C ALA A 236 -13.34 6.12 -13.85
N PRO A 237 -12.69 5.21 -14.60
CA PRO A 237 -11.61 5.58 -15.50
C PRO A 237 -12.09 6.71 -16.41
N ALA A 238 -11.23 7.67 -16.75
CA ALA A 238 -11.62 8.82 -17.57
C ALA A 238 -12.35 8.40 -18.87
N GLY A 239 -12.05 7.20 -19.39
CA GLY A 239 -12.76 6.57 -20.50
C GLY A 239 -14.25 6.26 -20.25
N ALA A 240 -14.65 5.91 -19.03
CA ALA A 240 -16.05 5.74 -18.65
C ALA A 240 -16.80 7.09 -18.60
N LEU A 241 -16.14 8.14 -18.11
CA LEU A 241 -16.65 9.52 -18.14
C LEU A 241 -16.80 10.04 -19.57
N LEU A 242 -15.75 9.88 -20.40
CA LEU A 242 -15.76 10.26 -21.81
C LEU A 242 -16.78 9.42 -22.61
N GLY A 243 -16.90 8.13 -22.32
CA GLY A 243 -17.92 7.26 -22.88
C GLY A 243 -19.34 7.73 -22.53
N GLY A 244 -19.57 8.13 -21.28
CA GLY A 244 -20.84 8.72 -20.85
C GLY A 244 -21.17 10.02 -21.60
N ILE A 245 -20.21 10.93 -21.75
CA ILE A 245 -20.38 12.18 -22.52
C ILE A 245 -20.68 11.87 -24.00
N GLY A 246 -19.98 10.90 -24.59
CA GLY A 246 -20.19 10.47 -25.97
C GLY A 246 -21.60 9.93 -26.22
N VAL A 247 -22.15 9.14 -25.30
CA VAL A 247 -23.52 8.61 -25.39
C VAL A 247 -24.55 9.74 -25.28
N VAL A 248 -24.37 10.70 -24.36
CA VAL A 248 -25.26 11.87 -24.23
C VAL A 248 -25.24 12.73 -25.49
N ALA A 249 -24.06 12.96 -26.08
CA ALA A 249 -23.92 13.70 -27.33
C ALA A 249 -24.63 13.01 -28.51
N LEU A 250 -24.56 11.68 -28.62
CA LEU A 250 -25.27 10.89 -29.64
C LEU A 250 -26.78 10.94 -29.45
N ILE A 251 -27.28 10.86 -28.21
CA ILE A 251 -28.70 11.00 -27.89
C ILE A 251 -29.19 12.42 -28.25
N GLY A 252 -28.42 13.46 -27.89
CA GLY A 252 -28.74 14.85 -28.25
C GLY A 252 -28.82 15.08 -29.77
N ARG A 253 -27.87 14.53 -30.53
CA ARG A 253 -27.84 14.63 -32.00
C ARG A 253 -28.98 13.86 -32.67
N SER A 254 -29.44 12.77 -32.07
CA SER A 254 -30.59 12.00 -32.57
C SER A 254 -31.93 12.73 -32.42
N ARG A 255 -32.06 13.60 -31.41
CA ARG A 255 -33.26 14.43 -31.18
C ARG A 255 -33.33 15.63 -32.13
N LEU A 256 -32.20 16.22 -32.50
CA LEU A 256 -32.14 17.33 -33.45
C LEU A 256 -32.59 16.97 -34.87
N ARG A 257 -32.46 15.71 -35.28
CA ARG A 257 -32.93 15.24 -36.61
C ARG A 257 -34.43 14.95 -36.68
N ARG A 258 -35.19 15.14 -35.59
CA ARG A 258 -36.64 14.86 -35.53
C ARG A 258 -37.51 16.11 -35.46
N LYS A 259 -37.00 17.31 -35.73
CA LYS A 259 -37.88 18.47 -35.88
C LYS A 259 -38.65 18.34 -37.20
N PRO A 260 -39.99 18.22 -37.19
CA PRO A 260 -40.79 18.30 -38.41
C PRO A 260 -40.65 19.70 -38.98
N VAL A 261 -40.48 19.81 -40.30
CA VAL A 261 -40.64 21.08 -41.02
C VAL A 261 -42.12 21.47 -40.89
N PRO A 262 -42.45 22.66 -40.35
CA PRO A 262 -43.83 23.12 -40.33
C PRO A 262 -44.31 23.35 -41.77
N ALA A 263 -45.49 22.83 -42.06
CA ALA A 263 -46.20 23.03 -43.33
C ALA A 263 -46.79 24.43 -43.42
#